data_AF-A0A945CXN6-F1
#
_entry.id   AF-A0A945CXN6-F1
#
_cell.length_a   1.000
_cell.length_b   1.000
_cell.length_c   1.000
_cell.angle_alpha   90.00
_cell.angle_beta   90.00
_cell.angle_gamma   90.00
#
_symmetry.space_group_name_H-M   'P 1'
#
loop_
_entity.id
_entity.type
_entity.pdbx_description
1 polymer ?
#
loop_
_entity_poly.entity_id
_entity_poly.type
_entity_poly.pdbx_seq_one_letter_code
_entity_poly.pdbx_strand_id
1 'polypeptide(L)'
;MTPNELGLDQFANDLNPAIVGMIRSWQGDEELDQLYHRLQARKTRRGFLDSFAEALVALHARRSGCSIQVEVPTPSGKTCDLLLEREGVKLFVHVKRLGSRKPTSKRLKISSRLRILEQIEKHWVVKVRWKETLDDVEMQEFVTQAASFIETARLGDEHVVRDDYGEDLGGVKIVAPHDGQRVSLVIGLPSGFVDESPRIDRLLHRAQKQFMPKETNLILVCTPHLEGVGDVEAALLGSHIERWDEHPAKGKRVAHGRSEDGFWKQNQMLESQLAGWFWLAPMHHEYQGKLWFRDNSDLPSAVVQLARDIFSK
;
A
#
# COMPACT_ATOMS: atom_id res chain seq x y z
N MET A 1 -36.73 -1.99 -3.91
CA MET A 1 -36.08 -2.17 -2.60
C MET A 1 -35.97 -0.82 -1.93
N THR A 2 -36.41 -0.69 -0.69
CA THR A 2 -36.12 0.49 0.14
C THR A 2 -34.60 0.57 0.37
N PRO A 3 -33.96 1.72 0.13
CA PRO A 3 -32.52 1.87 0.37
C PRO A 3 -32.21 1.54 1.83
N ASN A 4 -31.22 0.68 2.06
CA ASN A 4 -30.75 0.40 3.41
C ASN A 4 -29.87 1.56 3.88
N GLU A 5 -29.98 2.00 5.13
CA GLU A 5 -29.17 3.13 5.66
C GLU A 5 -27.71 2.75 5.96
N LEU A 6 -27.27 1.56 5.53
CA LEU A 6 -25.99 0.96 5.86
C LEU A 6 -25.27 0.45 4.61
N GLY A 7 -23.97 0.23 4.73
CA GLY A 7 -23.22 -0.60 3.79
C GLY A 7 -23.21 -0.08 2.37
N LEU A 8 -23.51 -0.97 1.42
CA LEU A 8 -23.44 -0.67 -0.01
C LEU A 8 -24.36 0.49 -0.41
N ASP A 9 -25.58 0.54 0.12
CA ASP A 9 -26.52 1.61 -0.25
C ASP A 9 -26.12 2.96 0.35
N GLN A 10 -25.48 2.97 1.52
CA GLN A 10 -24.94 4.19 2.13
C GLN A 10 -23.69 4.71 1.40
N PHE A 11 -22.77 3.82 1.00
CA PHE A 11 -21.45 4.20 0.50
C PHE A 11 -21.32 4.14 -1.04
N ALA A 12 -22.36 3.71 -1.77
CA ALA A 12 -22.33 3.55 -3.23
C ALA A 12 -22.04 4.83 -4.02
N ASN A 13 -22.37 6.02 -3.49
CA ASN A 13 -22.23 7.28 -4.23
C ASN A 13 -20.77 7.63 -4.54
N ASP A 14 -19.82 7.10 -3.77
CA ASP A 14 -18.37 7.28 -3.96
C ASP A 14 -17.73 6.14 -4.79
N LEU A 15 -18.56 5.26 -5.37
CA LEU A 15 -18.11 4.06 -6.10
C LEU A 15 -18.52 4.09 -7.57
N ASN A 16 -17.82 3.31 -8.38
CA ASN A 16 -18.17 3.09 -9.77
C ASN A 16 -19.57 2.43 -9.87
N PRO A 17 -20.56 3.07 -10.55
CA PRO A 17 -21.92 2.55 -10.60
C PRO A 17 -22.04 1.18 -11.26
N ALA A 18 -21.17 0.85 -12.23
CA ALA A 18 -21.19 -0.45 -12.89
C ALA A 18 -20.74 -1.56 -11.93
N ILE A 19 -19.72 -1.29 -11.10
CA ILE A 19 -19.26 -2.22 -10.06
C ILE A 19 -20.35 -2.42 -9.01
N VAL A 20 -20.99 -1.33 -8.55
CA VAL A 20 -22.11 -1.41 -7.60
C VAL A 20 -23.27 -2.22 -8.17
N GLY A 21 -23.63 -1.99 -9.44
CA GLY A 21 -24.67 -2.76 -10.13
C GLY A 21 -24.36 -4.26 -10.19
N MET A 22 -23.10 -4.62 -10.47
CA MET A 22 -22.67 -6.01 -10.47
C MET A 22 -22.73 -6.63 -9.06
N ILE A 23 -22.24 -5.94 -8.04
CA ILE A 23 -22.31 -6.43 -6.65
C ILE A 23 -23.76 -6.63 -6.20
N ARG A 24 -24.69 -5.73 -6.59
CA ARG A 24 -26.12 -5.89 -6.28
C ARG A 24 -26.73 -7.13 -6.92
N SER A 25 -26.22 -7.54 -8.09
CA SER A 25 -26.68 -8.77 -8.74
C SER A 25 -26.27 -10.07 -8.03
N TRP A 26 -25.36 -10.00 -7.04
CA TRP A 26 -24.97 -11.14 -6.23
C TRP A 26 -25.96 -11.50 -5.13
N GLN A 27 -27.02 -10.72 -4.95
CA GLN A 27 -28.09 -11.09 -4.03
C GLN A 27 -28.74 -12.40 -4.49
N GLY A 28 -28.63 -13.44 -3.66
CA GLY A 28 -29.07 -14.80 -3.98
C GLY A 28 -28.11 -15.60 -4.88
N ASP A 29 -26.91 -15.11 -5.15
CA ASP A 29 -25.85 -15.89 -5.82
C ASP A 29 -25.23 -16.89 -4.83
N GLU A 30 -25.17 -18.18 -5.19
CA GLU A 30 -24.72 -19.26 -4.30
C GLU A 30 -23.28 -19.09 -3.79
N GLU A 31 -22.43 -18.38 -4.52
CA GLU A 31 -21.02 -18.16 -4.19
C GLU A 31 -20.78 -16.81 -3.50
N LEU A 32 -21.51 -15.77 -3.90
CA LEU A 32 -21.19 -14.37 -3.56
C LEU A 32 -22.22 -13.68 -2.66
N ASP A 33 -23.36 -14.31 -2.36
CA ASP A 33 -24.41 -13.72 -1.51
C ASP A 33 -23.90 -13.39 -0.09
N GLN A 34 -23.01 -14.23 0.47
CA GLN A 34 -22.36 -13.95 1.76
C GLN A 34 -21.55 -12.66 1.74
N LEU A 35 -20.80 -12.40 0.66
CA LEU A 35 -20.00 -11.19 0.51
C LEU A 35 -20.88 -9.96 0.26
N TYR A 36 -21.96 -10.11 -0.50
CA TYR A 36 -23.00 -9.09 -0.67
C TYR A 36 -23.62 -8.69 0.68
N HIS A 37 -24.06 -9.66 1.48
CA HIS A 37 -24.63 -9.39 2.80
C HIS A 37 -23.62 -8.76 3.76
N ARG A 38 -22.34 -9.17 3.70
CA ARG A 38 -21.27 -8.54 4.47
C ARG A 38 -21.14 -7.06 4.13
N LEU A 39 -21.14 -6.71 2.84
CA LEU A 39 -21.08 -5.32 2.37
C LEU A 39 -22.29 -4.51 2.86
N GLN A 40 -23.49 -5.07 2.78
CA GLN A 40 -24.72 -4.43 3.24
C GLN A 40 -24.75 -4.21 4.77
N ALA A 41 -24.15 -5.11 5.55
CA ALA A 41 -24.15 -5.02 7.00
C ALA A 41 -23.10 -4.03 7.57
N ARG A 42 -22.19 -3.48 6.75
CA ARG A 42 -21.12 -2.60 7.26
C ARG A 42 -21.64 -1.23 7.69
N LYS A 43 -21.40 -0.91 8.97
CA LYS A 43 -21.78 0.38 9.58
C LYS A 43 -20.73 1.48 9.44
N THR A 44 -19.49 1.14 9.09
CA THR A 44 -18.39 2.11 9.00
C THR A 44 -17.77 2.08 7.62
N ARG A 45 -17.37 3.26 7.11
CA ARG A 45 -16.69 3.38 5.81
C ARG A 45 -15.42 2.53 5.75
N ARG A 46 -14.67 2.44 6.84
CA ARG A 46 -13.46 1.60 6.90
C ARG A 46 -13.79 0.12 6.68
N GLY A 47 -14.71 -0.43 7.48
CA GLY A 47 -15.09 -1.84 7.35
C GLY A 47 -15.77 -2.14 6.01
N PHE A 48 -16.50 -1.17 5.46
CA PHE A 48 -17.04 -1.23 4.11
C PHE A 48 -15.94 -1.34 3.06
N LEU A 49 -14.96 -0.44 3.07
CA LEU A 49 -13.86 -0.47 2.09
C LEU A 49 -12.98 -1.72 2.21
N ASP A 50 -12.83 -2.28 3.42
CA ASP A 50 -12.11 -3.54 3.63
C ASP A 50 -12.85 -4.69 2.91
N SER A 51 -14.16 -4.83 3.11
CA SER A 51 -14.96 -5.85 2.40
C SER A 51 -15.19 -5.54 0.91
N PHE A 52 -15.14 -4.26 0.52
CA PHE A 52 -15.22 -3.87 -0.89
C PHE A 52 -13.97 -4.27 -1.65
N ALA A 53 -12.79 -4.21 -1.01
CA ALA A 53 -11.55 -4.71 -1.60
C ALA A 53 -11.65 -6.23 -1.88
N GLU A 54 -12.23 -7.01 -0.96
CA GLU A 54 -12.53 -8.44 -1.18
C GLU A 54 -13.48 -8.64 -2.37
N ALA A 55 -14.54 -7.83 -2.46
CA ALA A 55 -15.49 -7.88 -3.57
C ALA A 55 -14.86 -7.56 -4.93
N LEU A 56 -13.92 -6.62 -5.01
CA LEU A 56 -13.21 -6.37 -6.26
C LEU A 56 -12.37 -7.56 -6.71
N VAL A 57 -11.69 -8.23 -5.77
CA VAL A 57 -10.93 -9.45 -6.06
C VAL A 57 -11.87 -10.57 -6.53
N ALA A 58 -12.99 -10.77 -5.84
CA ALA A 58 -14.01 -11.75 -6.23
C ALA A 58 -14.58 -11.46 -7.62
N LEU A 59 -14.95 -10.21 -7.91
CA LEU A 59 -15.44 -9.79 -9.23
C LEU A 59 -14.41 -10.05 -10.33
N HIS A 60 -13.14 -9.74 -10.09
CA HIS A 60 -12.07 -9.95 -11.06
C HIS A 60 -11.82 -11.45 -11.32
N ALA A 61 -11.84 -12.28 -10.28
CA ALA A 61 -11.71 -13.72 -10.40
C ALA A 61 -12.91 -14.36 -11.13
N ARG A 62 -14.15 -13.93 -10.82
CA ARG A 62 -15.37 -14.41 -11.48
C ARG A 62 -15.35 -14.11 -12.98
N ARG A 63 -14.94 -12.90 -13.37
CA ARG A 63 -14.74 -12.52 -14.78
C ARG A 63 -13.65 -13.33 -15.48
N SER A 64 -12.71 -13.89 -14.71
CA SER A 64 -11.65 -14.78 -15.21
C SER A 64 -12.05 -16.26 -15.21
N GLY A 65 -13.33 -16.56 -14.94
CA GLY A 65 -13.90 -17.91 -14.99
C GLY A 65 -13.70 -18.73 -13.72
N CYS A 66 -13.38 -18.11 -12.58
CA CYS A 66 -13.24 -18.83 -11.32
C CYS A 66 -14.58 -19.05 -10.62
N SER A 67 -14.73 -20.21 -9.99
CA SER A 67 -15.65 -20.40 -8.87
C SER A 67 -15.03 -19.83 -7.59
N ILE A 68 -15.86 -19.32 -6.70
CA ILE A 68 -15.46 -18.55 -5.53
C ILE A 68 -16.14 -19.13 -4.29
N GLN A 69 -15.38 -19.31 -3.21
CA GLN A 69 -15.94 -19.51 -1.88
C GLN A 69 -15.44 -18.40 -0.95
N VAL A 70 -16.33 -17.86 -0.12
CA VAL A 70 -16.04 -16.72 0.75
C VAL A 70 -15.88 -17.21 2.19
N GLU A 71 -14.92 -16.62 2.94
CA GLU A 71 -14.72 -16.92 4.37
C GLU A 71 -14.44 -18.41 4.65
N VAL A 72 -13.52 -19.02 3.90
CA VAL A 72 -13.18 -20.44 4.07
C VAL A 72 -12.48 -20.67 5.42
N PRO A 73 -13.03 -21.51 6.31
CA PRO A 73 -12.41 -21.79 7.60
C PRO A 73 -11.03 -22.43 7.44
N THR A 74 -10.07 -21.98 8.24
CA THR A 74 -8.73 -22.57 8.31
C THR A 74 -8.57 -23.35 9.62
N PRO A 75 -7.63 -24.31 9.69
CA PRO A 75 -7.34 -25.06 10.92
C PRO A 75 -6.94 -24.17 12.12
N SER A 76 -6.55 -22.92 11.88
CA SER A 76 -6.18 -21.95 12.93
C SER A 76 -7.38 -21.33 13.68
N GLY A 77 -8.61 -21.70 13.31
CA GLY A 77 -9.84 -21.08 13.83
C GLY A 77 -10.14 -19.70 13.24
N LYS A 78 -9.39 -19.29 12.21
CA LYS A 78 -9.64 -18.08 11.41
C LYS A 78 -10.15 -18.44 10.03
N THR A 79 -10.54 -17.46 9.25
CA THR A 79 -10.95 -17.64 7.86
C THR A 79 -9.89 -17.12 6.88
N CYS A 80 -9.80 -17.79 5.74
CA CYS A 80 -9.26 -17.24 4.50
C CYS A 80 -10.36 -16.42 3.81
N ASP A 81 -10.01 -15.26 3.24
CA ASP A 81 -11.01 -14.33 2.74
C ASP A 81 -11.75 -14.91 1.52
N LEU A 82 -11.03 -15.51 0.56
CA LEU A 82 -11.57 -16.15 -0.64
C LEU A 82 -10.80 -17.43 -1.00
N LEU A 83 -11.50 -18.46 -1.46
CA LEU A 83 -10.93 -19.55 -2.25
C LEU A 83 -11.35 -19.36 -3.70
N LEU A 84 -10.36 -19.26 -4.59
CA LEU A 84 -10.57 -19.22 -6.04
C LEU A 84 -10.23 -20.58 -6.62
N GLU A 85 -11.10 -21.09 -7.48
CA GLU A 85 -10.86 -22.36 -8.17
C GLU A 85 -11.19 -22.24 -9.67
N ARG A 86 -10.33 -22.79 -10.51
CA ARG A 86 -10.55 -22.93 -11.95
C ARG A 86 -9.89 -24.21 -12.43
N GLU A 87 -10.64 -25.08 -13.10
CA GLU A 87 -10.14 -26.36 -13.63
C GLU A 87 -9.45 -27.23 -12.56
N GLY A 88 -9.97 -27.23 -11.33
CA GLY A 88 -9.41 -27.99 -10.20
C GLY A 88 -8.18 -27.39 -9.54
N VAL A 89 -7.66 -26.26 -10.06
CA VAL A 89 -6.55 -25.52 -9.46
C VAL A 89 -7.10 -24.58 -8.40
N LYS A 90 -6.61 -24.71 -7.17
CA LYS A 90 -7.06 -23.93 -6.01
C LYS A 90 -6.06 -22.87 -5.61
N LEU A 91 -6.57 -21.70 -5.24
CA LEU A 91 -5.79 -20.57 -4.75
C LEU A 91 -6.52 -19.91 -3.58
N PHE A 92 -5.92 -19.96 -2.39
CA PHE A 92 -6.44 -19.34 -1.17
C PHE A 92 -5.95 -17.89 -1.09
N VAL A 93 -6.85 -16.93 -1.16
CA VAL A 93 -6.53 -15.50 -1.28
C VAL A 93 -6.86 -14.75 0.01
N HIS A 94 -5.87 -14.05 0.52
CA HIS A 94 -5.96 -13.19 1.70
C HIS A 94 -5.86 -11.74 1.27
N VAL A 95 -6.97 -11.01 1.35
CA VAL A 95 -7.06 -9.61 0.92
C VAL A 95 -6.81 -8.69 2.11
N LYS A 96 -5.79 -7.83 2.02
CA LYS A 96 -5.41 -6.92 3.10
C LYS A 96 -5.35 -5.49 2.60
N ARG A 97 -6.35 -4.70 3.00
CA ARG A 97 -6.39 -3.28 2.65
C ARG A 97 -5.55 -2.44 3.62
N LEU A 98 -4.65 -1.64 3.06
CA LEU A 98 -3.99 -0.57 3.77
C LEU A 98 -4.98 0.59 3.94
N GLY A 99 -5.50 0.76 5.16
CA GLY A 99 -6.37 1.88 5.47
C GLY A 99 -5.64 3.22 5.32
N SER A 100 -6.27 4.19 4.65
CA SER A 100 -5.81 5.58 4.66
C SER A 100 -5.70 6.08 6.10
N ARG A 101 -4.66 6.84 6.42
CA ARG A 101 -4.63 7.60 7.69
C ARG A 101 -5.90 8.46 7.75
N LYS A 102 -6.47 8.64 8.95
CA LYS A 102 -7.47 9.72 9.13
C LYS A 102 -6.79 10.99 8.62
N PRO A 103 -7.35 11.72 7.63
CA PRO A 103 -6.84 13.04 7.36
C PRO A 103 -6.99 13.81 8.67
N THR A 104 -5.88 14.21 9.29
CA THR A 104 -5.95 15.22 10.34
C THR A 104 -6.53 16.44 9.64
N SER A 105 -7.81 16.72 9.88
CA SER A 105 -8.57 17.81 9.25
C SER A 105 -8.07 19.20 9.65
N LYS A 106 -6.95 19.30 10.37
CA LYS A 106 -6.21 20.54 10.44
C LYS A 106 -5.60 20.76 9.07
N ARG A 107 -6.03 21.83 8.39
CA ARG A 107 -5.16 22.49 7.40
C ARG A 107 -3.82 22.66 8.10
N LEU A 108 -2.84 21.81 7.79
CA LEU A 108 -1.48 22.01 8.24
C LEU A 108 -1.15 23.43 7.79
N LYS A 109 -0.90 24.30 8.74
CA LYS A 109 -0.27 25.59 8.47
C LYS A 109 1.20 25.33 8.65
N ILE A 110 2.02 25.81 7.72
CA ILE A 110 3.47 25.80 7.90
C ILE A 110 3.74 26.45 9.25
N SER A 111 4.31 25.65 10.17
CA SER A 111 4.69 26.12 11.50
C SER A 111 5.51 27.39 11.34
N SER A 112 5.25 28.42 12.15
CA SER A 112 6.07 29.65 12.14
C SER A 112 7.56 29.32 12.31
N ARG A 113 7.88 28.25 13.05
CA ARG A 113 9.24 27.73 13.23
C ARG A 113 9.90 27.30 11.92
N LEU A 114 9.13 26.77 10.95
CA LEU A 114 9.65 26.36 9.64
C LEU A 114 9.80 27.52 8.67
N ARG A 115 9.08 28.63 8.89
CA ARG A 115 9.16 29.83 8.03
C ARG A 115 10.56 30.44 7.98
N ILE A 116 11.42 30.12 8.93
CA ILE A 116 12.84 30.51 8.88
C ILE A 116 13.55 29.97 7.63
N LEU A 117 13.13 28.81 7.10
CA LEU A 117 13.70 28.25 5.87
C LEU A 117 13.38 29.12 4.64
N GLU A 118 12.34 29.96 4.69
CA GLU A 118 12.04 30.94 3.63
C GLU A 118 13.02 32.12 3.62
N GLN A 119 13.93 32.21 4.58
CA GLN A 119 15.01 33.21 4.57
C GLN A 119 16.22 32.77 3.74
N ILE A 120 16.29 31.50 3.34
CA ILE A 120 17.39 30.97 2.53
C ILE A 120 17.32 31.58 1.12
N GLU A 121 18.42 32.19 0.68
CA GLU A 121 18.55 32.89 -0.61
C GLU A 121 18.77 31.89 -1.76
N LYS A 122 17.72 31.13 -2.09
CA LYS A 122 17.68 30.19 -3.22
C LYS A 122 16.36 30.30 -3.97
N HIS A 123 16.43 30.17 -5.29
CA HIS A 123 15.29 30.23 -6.21
C HIS A 123 14.53 28.90 -6.28
N TRP A 124 14.14 28.32 -5.13
CA TRP A 124 13.53 26.99 -5.08
C TRP A 124 12.14 27.00 -4.43
N VAL A 125 11.22 26.23 -5.00
CA VAL A 125 10.05 25.72 -4.29
C VAL A 125 10.48 24.47 -3.53
N VAL A 126 10.32 24.50 -2.20
CA VAL A 126 10.71 23.42 -1.31
C VAL A 126 9.46 22.82 -0.66
N LYS A 127 9.25 21.53 -0.89
CA LYS A 127 8.23 20.76 -0.17
C LYS A 127 8.76 20.36 1.19
N VAL A 128 7.98 20.58 2.24
CA VAL A 128 8.33 20.21 3.62
C VAL A 128 7.22 19.37 4.27
N ARG A 129 7.62 18.34 5.03
CA ARG A 129 6.79 17.54 5.95
C ARG A 129 7.48 17.41 7.30
N TRP A 130 6.72 17.31 8.38
CA TRP A 130 7.24 17.11 9.74
C TRP A 130 6.21 16.35 10.58
N LYS A 131 6.65 15.64 11.63
CA LYS A 131 5.74 15.06 12.62
C LYS A 131 5.03 16.20 13.38
N GLU A 132 3.70 16.16 13.51
CA GLU A 132 2.96 17.21 14.26
C GLU A 132 3.30 17.25 15.76
N THR A 133 3.82 16.13 16.28
CA THR A 133 4.14 15.92 17.70
C THR A 133 5.58 16.27 18.04
N LEU A 134 6.37 16.83 17.11
CA LEU A 134 7.73 17.23 17.41
C LEU A 134 7.77 18.22 18.57
N ASP A 135 8.59 17.92 19.57
CA ASP A 135 8.93 18.87 20.61
C ASP A 135 9.84 19.98 20.07
N ASP A 136 10.25 20.92 20.93
CA ASP A 136 11.07 22.05 20.49
C ASP A 136 12.49 21.65 20.09
N VAL A 137 13.05 20.60 20.70
CA VAL A 137 14.40 20.10 20.40
C VAL A 137 14.38 19.41 19.05
N GLU A 138 13.46 18.48 18.86
CA GLU A 138 13.30 17.74 17.60
C GLU A 138 12.94 18.68 16.44
N MET A 139 12.11 19.71 16.69
CA MET A 139 11.80 20.73 15.68
C MET A 139 13.02 21.56 15.29
N GLN A 140 13.86 21.94 16.26
CA GLN A 140 15.07 22.70 16.00
C GLN A 140 16.09 21.87 15.21
N GLU A 141 16.24 20.60 15.57
CA GLU A 141 17.07 19.65 14.84
C GLU A 141 16.58 19.51 13.39
N PHE A 142 15.27 19.29 13.21
CA PHE A 142 14.64 19.22 11.90
C PHE A 142 14.95 20.45 11.03
N VAL A 143 14.73 21.65 11.57
CA VAL A 143 14.99 22.92 10.88
C VAL A 143 16.46 23.05 10.47
N THR A 144 17.37 22.69 11.37
CA THR A 144 18.81 22.84 11.14
C THR A 144 19.30 21.93 10.02
N GLN A 145 18.91 20.67 10.04
CA GLN A 145 19.27 19.71 9.00
C GLN A 145 18.62 20.06 7.65
N ALA A 146 17.34 20.46 7.68
CA ALA A 146 16.63 20.91 6.48
C ALA A 146 17.29 22.13 5.83
N ALA A 147 17.72 23.12 6.61
CA ALA A 147 18.39 24.31 6.10
C ALA A 147 19.71 23.96 5.38
N SER A 148 20.56 23.18 6.04
CA SER A 148 21.85 22.71 5.48
C SER A 148 21.66 21.95 4.16
N PHE A 149 20.64 21.09 4.11
CA PHE A 149 20.28 20.40 2.88
C PHE A 149 19.85 21.38 1.77
N ILE A 150 18.90 22.29 2.04
CA ILE A 150 18.37 23.21 1.03
C ILE A 150 19.47 24.09 0.41
N GLU A 151 20.49 24.47 1.19
CA GLU A 151 21.60 25.29 0.70
C GLU A 151 22.45 24.57 -0.36
N THR A 152 22.58 23.25 -0.25
CA THR A 152 23.47 22.42 -1.07
C THR A 152 22.72 21.60 -2.14
N ALA A 153 21.41 21.42 -1.97
CA ALA A 153 20.56 20.60 -2.82
C ALA A 153 20.31 21.19 -4.22
N ARG A 154 19.96 20.29 -5.14
CA ARG A 154 19.57 20.56 -6.53
C ARG A 154 18.11 20.19 -6.75
N LEU A 155 17.56 20.62 -7.89
CA LEU A 155 16.21 20.25 -8.30
C LEU A 155 16.04 18.72 -8.34
N GLY A 156 15.03 18.22 -7.64
CA GLY A 156 14.72 16.79 -7.52
C GLY A 156 15.31 16.11 -6.29
N ASP A 157 16.31 16.72 -5.64
CA ASP A 157 16.94 16.16 -4.45
C ASP A 157 15.97 16.13 -3.27
N GLU A 158 16.14 15.13 -2.42
CA GLU A 158 15.30 14.86 -1.26
C GLU A 158 16.15 14.48 -0.05
N HIS A 159 15.72 14.92 1.13
CA HIS A 159 16.36 14.58 2.40
C HIS A 159 15.32 14.28 3.46
N VAL A 160 15.45 13.11 4.09
CA VAL A 160 14.68 12.70 5.26
C VAL A 160 15.54 12.97 6.48
N VAL A 161 15.01 13.74 7.41
CA VAL A 161 15.67 14.06 8.66
C VAL A 161 15.26 13.04 9.71
N ARG A 162 16.25 12.45 10.37
CA ARG A 162 16.06 11.49 11.46
C ARG A 162 16.79 12.02 12.70
N ASP A 163 16.30 11.64 13.87
CA ASP A 163 16.99 11.90 15.13
C ASP A 163 18.16 10.92 15.35
N ASP A 164 18.89 11.12 16.45
CA ASP A 164 19.99 10.26 16.90
C ASP A 164 19.58 8.79 17.15
N TYR A 165 18.29 8.53 17.37
CA TYR A 165 17.72 7.19 17.53
C TYR A 165 17.23 6.58 16.21
N GLY A 166 17.34 7.30 15.10
CA GLY A 166 16.93 6.88 13.76
C GLY A 166 15.44 7.10 13.45
N GLU A 167 14.70 7.78 14.33
CA GLU A 167 13.29 8.11 14.13
C GLU A 167 13.10 9.27 13.15
N ASP A 168 12.17 9.11 12.19
CA ASP A 168 11.86 10.13 11.19
C ASP A 168 11.26 11.39 11.84
N LEU A 169 11.93 12.53 11.77
CA LEU A 169 11.41 13.81 12.24
C LEU A 169 10.60 14.53 11.14
N GLY A 170 11.03 14.38 9.89
CA GLY A 170 10.40 15.00 8.74
C GLY A 170 11.20 14.83 7.45
N GLY A 171 10.85 15.61 6.43
CA GLY A 171 11.59 15.59 5.17
C GLY A 171 11.38 16.84 4.33
N VAL A 172 12.34 17.08 3.46
CA VAL A 172 12.38 18.21 2.52
C VAL A 172 12.74 17.75 1.10
N LYS A 173 12.11 18.35 0.10
CA LYS A 173 12.38 18.07 -1.33
C LYS A 173 12.37 19.33 -2.17
N ILE A 174 13.36 19.47 -3.05
CA ILE A 174 13.43 20.57 -4.02
C ILE A 174 12.58 20.19 -5.24
N VAL A 175 11.47 20.89 -5.48
CA VAL A 175 10.48 20.43 -6.47
C VAL A 175 10.38 21.25 -7.74
N ALA A 176 10.70 22.53 -7.67
CA ALA A 176 10.67 23.41 -8.83
C ALA A 176 11.56 24.63 -8.60
N PRO A 177 12.08 25.26 -9.67
CA PRO A 177 12.56 26.64 -9.58
C PRO A 177 11.42 27.59 -9.20
N HIS A 178 11.76 28.69 -8.55
CA HIS A 178 10.86 29.76 -8.13
C HIS A 178 11.42 31.11 -8.59
N ASP A 179 10.57 31.99 -9.12
CA ASP A 179 10.99 33.29 -9.67
C ASP A 179 11.42 34.30 -8.59
N GLY A 180 11.16 34.04 -7.31
CA GLY A 180 11.62 34.87 -6.19
C GLY A 180 13.05 34.55 -5.74
N GLN A 181 13.68 35.49 -5.04
CA GLN A 181 15.07 35.37 -4.56
C GLN A 181 15.27 34.45 -3.35
N ARG A 182 14.18 33.89 -2.82
CA ARG A 182 14.16 33.06 -1.63
C ARG A 182 13.33 31.82 -1.81
N VAL A 183 13.60 30.86 -0.93
CA VAL A 183 12.87 29.59 -0.86
C VAL A 183 11.39 29.86 -0.62
N SER A 184 10.54 29.26 -1.45
CA SER A 184 9.11 29.20 -1.22
C SER A 184 8.76 27.86 -0.60
N LEU A 185 8.32 27.85 0.67
CA LEU A 185 7.88 26.62 1.31
C LEU A 185 6.45 26.29 0.89
N VAL A 186 6.27 25.03 0.51
CA VAL A 186 4.96 24.43 0.30
C VAL A 186 4.84 23.19 1.17
N ILE A 187 3.67 22.96 1.74
CA ILE A 187 3.43 21.74 2.50
C ILE A 187 3.35 20.60 1.50
N GLY A 188 4.29 19.66 1.61
CA GLY A 188 4.28 18.47 0.78
C GLY A 188 3.24 17.49 1.32
N LEU A 189 2.02 17.51 0.77
CA LEU A 189 1.22 16.29 0.70
C LEU A 189 1.24 15.80 -0.76
N PRO A 190 2.01 14.74 -1.03
CA PRO A 190 1.50 13.65 -1.87
C PRO A 190 1.79 12.26 -1.27
N SER A 191 0.97 11.28 -1.64
CA SER A 191 1.18 9.85 -1.44
C SER A 191 2.60 9.44 -1.88
N GLY A 192 3.40 8.83 -1.00
CA GLY A 192 4.76 8.36 -1.32
C GLY A 192 5.87 8.82 -0.36
N PHE A 193 5.57 9.63 0.66
CA PHE A 193 6.54 10.05 1.68
C PHE A 193 6.35 9.38 3.05
N VAL A 194 5.28 8.62 3.21
CA VAL A 194 5.10 7.77 4.38
C VAL A 194 5.56 6.40 3.96
N ASP A 195 6.65 5.92 4.55
CA ASP A 195 7.01 4.51 4.44
C ASP A 195 5.90 3.69 5.11
N GLU A 196 5.02 3.14 4.29
CA GLU A 196 3.94 2.27 4.75
C GLU A 196 4.42 0.81 4.87
N SER A 197 5.68 0.53 4.54
CA SER A 197 6.27 -0.82 4.60
C SER A 197 6.11 -1.46 5.98
N PRO A 198 6.32 -0.77 7.14
CA PRO A 198 6.10 -1.37 8.47
C PRO A 198 4.63 -1.69 8.77
N ARG A 199 3.68 -0.99 8.13
CA ARG A 199 2.25 -1.28 8.25
C ARG A 199 1.86 -2.44 7.35
N ILE A 200 2.41 -2.47 6.13
CA ILE A 200 2.23 -3.56 5.19
C ILE A 200 2.84 -4.85 5.75
N ASP A 201 4.03 -4.81 6.32
CA ASP A 201 4.67 -5.93 6.98
C ASP A 201 3.76 -6.55 8.06
N ARG A 202 3.14 -5.72 8.91
CA ARG A 202 2.14 -6.19 9.88
C ARG A 202 0.89 -6.79 9.23
N LEU A 203 0.50 -6.34 8.05
CA LEU A 203 -0.60 -6.94 7.28
C LEU A 203 -0.19 -8.29 6.70
N LEU A 204 1.04 -8.41 6.17
CA LEU A 204 1.61 -9.66 5.64
C LEU A 204 1.68 -10.72 6.74
N HIS A 205 2.25 -10.37 7.90
CA HIS A 205 2.28 -11.25 9.08
C HIS A 205 0.89 -11.63 9.59
N ARG A 206 -0.10 -10.74 9.46
CA ARG A 206 -1.48 -11.06 9.85
C ARG A 206 -2.12 -12.06 8.88
N ALA A 207 -1.90 -11.86 7.57
CA ALA A 207 -2.40 -12.76 6.54
C ALA A 207 -1.77 -14.15 6.65
N GLN A 208 -0.46 -14.24 6.92
CA GLN A 208 0.24 -15.51 7.12
C GLN A 208 -0.41 -16.34 8.24
N LYS A 209 -0.83 -15.71 9.34
CA LYS A 209 -1.53 -16.39 10.44
C LYS A 209 -2.93 -16.88 10.10
N GLN A 210 -3.42 -16.64 8.88
CA GLN A 210 -4.71 -17.10 8.34
C GLN A 210 -4.51 -18.12 7.22
N PHE A 211 -3.27 -18.51 6.89
CA PHE A 211 -3.01 -19.41 5.78
C PHE A 211 -3.72 -20.75 5.93
N MET A 212 -4.12 -21.29 4.80
CA MET A 212 -4.50 -22.69 4.69
C MET A 212 -3.22 -23.52 4.59
N PRO A 213 -2.89 -24.35 5.59
CA PRO A 213 -1.64 -25.10 5.59
C PRO A 213 -1.55 -26.06 4.41
N LYS A 214 -0.36 -26.21 3.82
CA LYS A 214 -0.05 -27.10 2.68
C LYS A 214 -0.78 -26.76 1.36
N GLU A 215 -1.52 -25.67 1.33
CA GLU A 215 -2.20 -25.19 0.14
C GLU A 215 -1.46 -23.97 -0.44
N THR A 216 -1.74 -23.63 -1.70
CA THR A 216 -1.22 -22.37 -2.25
C THR A 216 -1.99 -21.20 -1.68
N ASN A 217 -1.27 -20.32 -0.97
CA ASN A 217 -1.81 -19.07 -0.44
C ASN A 217 -1.25 -17.87 -1.21
N LEU A 218 -2.11 -16.90 -1.51
CA LEU A 218 -1.77 -15.59 -2.08
C LEU A 218 -2.18 -14.50 -1.10
N ILE A 219 -1.24 -13.61 -0.76
CA ILE A 219 -1.57 -12.36 -0.05
C ILE A 219 -1.74 -11.25 -1.08
N LEU A 220 -2.93 -10.65 -1.15
CA LEU A 220 -3.19 -9.46 -1.96
C LEU A 220 -3.26 -8.22 -1.08
N VAL A 221 -2.26 -7.35 -1.18
CA VAL A 221 -2.24 -6.07 -0.48
C VAL A 221 -2.89 -5.01 -1.35
N CYS A 222 -3.90 -4.36 -0.78
CA CYS A 222 -4.68 -3.34 -1.45
C CYS A 222 -4.30 -1.95 -0.92
N THR A 223 -3.77 -1.07 -1.77
CA THR A 223 -3.41 0.30 -1.37
C THR A 223 -4.40 1.33 -1.94
N PRO A 224 -4.58 2.48 -1.25
CA PRO A 224 -5.45 3.55 -1.75
C PRO A 224 -4.82 4.36 -2.90
N HIS A 225 -3.51 4.21 -3.14
CA HIS A 225 -2.75 4.98 -4.13
C HIS A 225 -1.86 4.06 -4.97
N LEU A 226 -1.66 4.43 -6.24
CA LEU A 226 -0.83 3.70 -7.19
C LEU A 226 0.63 3.58 -6.73
N GLU A 227 1.17 4.63 -6.11
CA GLU A 227 2.57 4.63 -5.65
C GLU A 227 2.82 3.61 -4.53
N GLY A 228 1.76 3.14 -3.86
CA GLY A 228 1.86 2.16 -2.77
C GLY A 228 2.43 0.80 -3.19
N VAL A 229 2.54 0.52 -4.49
CA VAL A 229 3.24 -0.67 -5.00
C VAL A 229 4.69 -0.72 -4.53
N GLY A 230 5.36 0.44 -4.39
CA GLY A 230 6.73 0.53 -3.91
C GLY A 230 6.87 0.12 -2.44
N ASP A 231 5.95 0.58 -1.59
CA ASP A 231 5.92 0.21 -0.16
C ASP A 231 5.61 -1.28 0.02
N VAL A 232 4.75 -1.86 -0.82
CA VAL A 232 4.48 -3.30 -0.79
C VAL A 232 5.71 -4.09 -1.21
N GLU A 233 6.38 -3.65 -2.29
CA GLU A 233 7.60 -4.31 -2.75
C GLU A 233 8.72 -4.23 -1.71
N ALA A 234 8.90 -3.07 -1.06
CA ALA A 234 9.89 -2.88 0.00
C ALA A 234 9.58 -3.75 1.22
N ALA A 235 8.33 -3.81 1.68
CA ALA A 235 7.93 -4.70 2.77
C ALA A 235 8.14 -6.19 2.43
N LEU A 236 7.92 -6.57 1.17
CA LEU A 236 7.99 -7.95 0.73
C LEU A 236 9.43 -8.43 0.51
N LEU A 237 10.21 -7.66 -0.26
CA LEU A 237 11.53 -8.04 -0.78
C LEU A 237 12.69 -7.41 0.00
N GLY A 238 12.39 -6.41 0.83
CA GLY A 238 13.35 -5.63 1.59
C GLY A 238 13.47 -4.18 1.10
N SER A 239 13.84 -3.30 2.02
CA SER A 239 14.09 -1.88 1.73
C SER A 239 15.26 -1.71 0.75
N HIS A 240 15.24 -0.67 -0.07
CA HIS A 240 16.37 -0.37 -0.95
C HIS A 240 17.55 0.16 -0.14
N ILE A 241 18.72 -0.45 -0.31
CA ILE A 241 19.95 -0.04 0.37
C ILE A 241 21.08 0.17 -0.62
N GLU A 242 22.01 1.05 -0.27
CA GLU A 242 23.31 1.12 -0.92
C GLU A 242 24.18 -0.05 -0.43
N ARG A 243 24.74 -0.79 -1.38
CA ARG A 243 25.60 -1.95 -1.15
C ARG A 243 27.04 -1.50 -1.31
N TRP A 244 27.72 -1.32 -0.19
CA TRP A 244 29.15 -0.96 -0.17
C TRP A 244 30.06 -2.19 -0.35
N ASP A 245 29.48 -3.38 -0.21
CA ASP A 245 30.11 -4.69 -0.40
C ASP A 245 30.09 -5.18 -1.86
N GLU A 246 29.39 -4.48 -2.76
CA GLU A 246 29.25 -4.84 -4.17
C GLU A 246 29.82 -3.77 -5.10
N HIS A 247 30.38 -4.21 -6.24
CA HIS A 247 30.84 -3.27 -7.26
C HIS A 247 29.64 -2.66 -8.01
N PRO A 248 29.61 -1.33 -8.21
CA PRO A 248 28.57 -0.68 -9.00
C PRO A 248 28.51 -1.22 -10.44
N ALA A 249 27.30 -1.36 -10.98
CA ALA A 249 27.12 -1.69 -12.40
C ALA A 249 27.76 -0.61 -13.30
N LYS A 250 28.20 -0.99 -14.51
CA LYS A 250 28.88 -0.10 -15.46
C LYS A 250 28.07 1.18 -15.70
N GLY A 251 28.64 2.33 -15.33
CA GLY A 251 28.00 3.65 -15.45
C GLY A 251 27.23 4.13 -14.21
N LYS A 252 27.19 3.35 -13.12
CA LYS A 252 26.66 3.76 -11.82
C LYS A 252 27.79 4.05 -10.84
N ARG A 253 27.57 4.98 -9.91
CA ARG A 253 28.55 5.37 -8.89
C ARG A 253 28.48 4.51 -7.62
N VAL A 254 27.32 3.92 -7.35
CA VAL A 254 27.03 3.14 -6.15
C VAL A 254 26.27 1.87 -6.56
N ALA A 255 26.54 0.75 -5.90
CA ALA A 255 25.75 -0.47 -6.06
C ALA A 255 24.50 -0.38 -5.18
N HIS A 256 23.36 -0.81 -5.68
CA HIS A 256 22.10 -0.82 -4.93
C HIS A 256 21.60 -2.25 -4.80
N GLY A 257 21.05 -2.58 -3.63
CA GLY A 257 20.49 -3.89 -3.33
C GLY A 257 19.23 -3.77 -2.48
N ARG A 258 18.82 -4.91 -1.92
CA ARG A 258 17.70 -5.03 -0.98
C ARG A 258 18.24 -5.41 0.39
N SER A 259 17.69 -4.80 1.43
CA SER A 259 17.96 -5.16 2.82
C SER A 259 17.36 -6.53 3.16
N GLU A 260 17.81 -7.10 4.27
CA GLU A 260 17.36 -8.40 4.79
C GLU A 260 16.12 -8.28 5.70
N ASP A 261 15.50 -7.10 5.73
CA ASP A 261 14.29 -6.76 6.47
C ASP A 261 12.98 -7.16 5.76
N GLY A 262 13.08 -7.65 4.51
CA GLY A 262 11.92 -8.07 3.73
C GLY A 262 11.22 -9.30 4.31
N PHE A 263 9.90 -9.34 4.19
CA PHE A 263 9.05 -10.46 4.62
C PHE A 263 9.52 -11.84 4.08
N TRP A 264 10.12 -11.87 2.88
CA TRP A 264 10.67 -13.10 2.28
C TRP A 264 12.17 -13.32 2.50
N LYS A 265 12.89 -12.39 3.14
CA LYS A 265 14.36 -12.37 3.19
C LYS A 265 14.99 -13.30 4.21
N GLN A 266 14.23 -13.80 5.17
CA GLN A 266 14.68 -14.83 6.09
C GLN A 266 13.77 -16.05 5.89
N ASN A 267 14.30 -17.28 5.99
CA ASN A 267 13.56 -18.55 5.80
C ASN A 267 12.35 -18.75 6.76
N GLN A 268 11.90 -17.70 7.44
CA GLN A 268 10.82 -17.67 8.41
C GLN A 268 9.43 -17.85 7.79
N MET A 269 9.25 -17.59 6.48
CA MET A 269 7.93 -17.57 5.83
C MET A 269 7.79 -18.53 4.64
N LEU A 270 8.35 -19.75 4.70
CA LEU A 270 8.41 -20.69 3.56
C LEU A 270 7.05 -21.00 2.91
N GLU A 271 5.94 -20.89 3.65
CA GLU A 271 4.60 -21.12 3.12
C GLU A 271 4.09 -19.94 2.26
N SER A 272 4.69 -18.76 2.38
CA SER A 272 4.38 -17.61 1.53
C SER A 272 5.29 -17.60 0.31
N GLN A 273 4.76 -18.13 -0.80
CA GLN A 273 5.45 -18.22 -2.08
C GLN A 273 4.90 -17.25 -3.13
N LEU A 274 3.71 -16.67 -2.87
CA LEU A 274 2.99 -15.81 -3.79
C LEU A 274 2.39 -14.61 -3.05
N ALA A 275 2.65 -13.42 -3.56
CA ALA A 275 2.08 -12.18 -3.07
C ALA A 275 1.69 -11.30 -4.25
N GLY A 276 0.78 -10.36 -4.01
CA GLY A 276 0.39 -9.40 -5.01
C GLY A 276 -0.07 -8.11 -4.38
N TRP A 277 -0.14 -7.11 -5.23
CA TRP A 277 -0.63 -5.78 -4.92
C TRP A 277 -1.72 -5.44 -5.92
N PHE A 278 -2.72 -4.69 -5.47
CA PHE A 278 -3.62 -4.01 -6.37
C PHE A 278 -4.04 -2.65 -5.83
N TRP A 279 -4.33 -1.75 -6.75
CA TRP A 279 -4.84 -0.43 -6.41
C TRP A 279 -6.36 -0.44 -6.26
N LEU A 280 -6.85 0.06 -5.12
CA LEU A 280 -8.25 0.37 -4.95
C LEU A 280 -8.54 1.75 -5.51
N ALA A 281 -9.14 1.78 -6.69
CA ALA A 281 -9.66 2.97 -7.32
C ALA A 281 -11.19 2.90 -7.30
N PRO A 282 -11.88 3.38 -6.24
CA PRO A 282 -13.31 3.12 -6.04
C PRO A 282 -14.19 3.55 -7.22
N MET A 283 -13.78 4.60 -7.94
CA MET A 283 -14.48 5.16 -9.10
C MET A 283 -13.96 4.64 -10.45
N HIS A 284 -12.76 4.05 -10.49
CA HIS A 284 -12.18 3.56 -11.74
C HIS A 284 -12.57 2.10 -11.96
N HIS A 285 -12.72 1.72 -13.23
CA HIS A 285 -13.09 0.37 -13.64
C HIS A 285 -11.86 -0.51 -13.93
N GLU A 286 -10.67 0.07 -13.85
CA GLU A 286 -9.41 -0.58 -14.18
C GLU A 286 -8.82 -1.22 -12.92
N TYR A 287 -8.60 -2.53 -12.99
CA TYR A 287 -7.73 -3.22 -12.06
C TYR A 287 -6.29 -2.91 -12.46
N GLN A 288 -5.48 -2.44 -11.52
CA GLN A 288 -4.04 -2.36 -11.68
C GLN A 288 -3.42 -3.19 -10.58
N GLY A 289 -2.69 -4.23 -10.97
CA GLY A 289 -2.05 -5.13 -10.03
C GLY A 289 -0.62 -5.47 -10.41
N LYS A 290 0.10 -5.98 -9.41
CA LYS A 290 1.43 -6.55 -9.59
C LYS A 290 1.51 -7.83 -8.78
N LEU A 291 2.09 -8.87 -9.36
CA LEU A 291 2.40 -10.11 -8.66
C LEU A 291 3.89 -10.23 -8.41
N TRP A 292 4.22 -10.84 -7.28
CA TRP A 292 5.55 -11.30 -6.96
C TRP A 292 5.49 -12.79 -6.65
N PHE A 293 6.49 -13.51 -7.14
CA PHE A 293 6.74 -14.91 -6.84
C PHE A 293 8.04 -14.94 -6.04
N ARG A 294 8.06 -15.72 -4.96
CA ARG A 294 9.27 -15.84 -4.16
C ARG A 294 10.35 -16.55 -4.97
N ASP A 295 11.59 -16.11 -4.82
CA ASP A 295 12.73 -16.78 -5.43
C ASP A 295 12.81 -18.25 -4.99
N ASN A 296 13.07 -19.14 -5.94
CA ASN A 296 13.07 -20.60 -5.75
C ASN A 296 11.72 -21.19 -5.29
N SER A 297 10.60 -20.56 -5.66
CA SER A 297 9.28 -21.12 -5.36
C SER A 297 9.07 -22.49 -6.01
N ASP A 298 8.48 -23.41 -5.27
CA ASP A 298 8.06 -24.74 -5.70
C ASP A 298 6.60 -24.79 -6.18
N LEU A 299 6.02 -23.61 -6.49
CA LEU A 299 4.64 -23.48 -6.91
C LEU A 299 4.36 -24.25 -8.21
N PRO A 300 3.27 -25.03 -8.28
CA PRO A 300 2.86 -25.68 -9.53
C PRO A 300 2.65 -24.67 -10.65
N SER A 301 3.07 -25.02 -11.88
CA SER A 301 2.94 -24.12 -13.04
C SER A 301 1.49 -23.69 -13.30
N ALA A 302 0.53 -24.58 -13.07
CA ALA A 302 -0.90 -24.28 -13.21
C ALA A 302 -1.38 -23.20 -12.23
N VAL A 303 -0.85 -23.20 -11.01
CA VAL A 303 -1.13 -22.17 -9.99
C VAL A 303 -0.55 -20.82 -10.39
N VAL A 304 0.70 -20.81 -10.88
CA VAL A 304 1.35 -19.60 -11.38
C VAL A 304 0.56 -19.00 -12.54
N GLN A 305 0.10 -19.84 -13.47
CA GLN A 305 -0.70 -19.40 -14.60
C GLN A 305 -2.06 -18.86 -14.16
N LEU A 306 -2.75 -19.55 -13.26
CA LEU A 306 -4.01 -19.09 -12.67
C LEU A 306 -3.84 -17.70 -12.04
N ALA A 307 -2.82 -17.53 -11.20
CA ALA A 307 -2.55 -16.26 -10.54
C ALA A 307 -2.27 -15.15 -11.56
N ARG A 308 -1.46 -15.41 -12.60
CA ARG A 308 -1.16 -14.43 -13.65
C ARG A 308 -2.39 -14.03 -14.47
N ASP A 309 -3.20 -15.01 -14.86
CA ASP A 309 -4.40 -14.75 -15.66
C ASP A 309 -5.41 -13.86 -14.95
N ILE A 310 -5.46 -13.97 -13.62
CA ILE A 310 -6.34 -13.18 -12.76
C ILE A 310 -5.68 -11.85 -12.37
N PHE A 311 -4.39 -11.79 -12.02
CA PHE A 311 -3.85 -10.61 -11.30
C PHE A 311 -2.64 -9.92 -11.97
N SER A 312 -2.18 -10.37 -13.15
CA SER A 312 -1.05 -9.74 -13.88
C SER A 312 -1.48 -8.87 -15.06
N LYS A 313 -2.71 -8.33 -15.02
CA LYS A 313 -3.25 -7.42 -16.03
C LYS A 313 -3.14 -5.97 -15.57
#